data_AF-X1FZR8-F1
#
_entry.id   AF-X1FZR8-F1
#
_cell.length_a   1.000
_cell.length_b   1.000
_cell.length_c   1.000
_cell.angle_alpha   90.00
_cell.angle_beta   90.00
_cell.angle_gamma   90.00
#
_symmetry.space_group_name_H-M   'P 1'
#
loop_
_entity.id
_entity.type
_entity.pdbx_description
1 polymer ?
#
loop_
_entity_poly.entity_id
_entity_poly.type
_entity_poly.pdbx_seq_one_letter_code
_entity_poly.pdbx_strand_id
1 'polypeptide(L)'
;GLKEAIGFEVEIEERGALDDLTWEEVKDLYPGPDDYILVTRMRDGKEIKIAERHIVERMKKCIADLEKSDVDFIILLCTGEFPKEITSKKSTS
;
A
#
# COMPACT_ATOMS: atom_id res chain seq x y z
N GLY A 1 -17.87 -3.60 9.06
CA GLY A 1 -16.60 -3.77 8.33
C GLY A 1 -16.65 -2.94 7.06
N LEU A 2 -15.60 -2.99 6.24
CA LEU A 2 -15.52 -2.21 5.00
C LEU A 2 -16.67 -2.55 4.04
N LYS A 3 -17.05 -3.83 3.93
CA LYS A 3 -18.16 -4.29 3.08
C LYS A 3 -19.50 -3.67 3.47
N GLU A 4 -19.82 -3.64 4.77
CA GLU A 4 -21.07 -3.05 5.26
C GLU A 4 -21.11 -1.53 5.04
N ALA A 5 -19.96 -0.85 5.08
CA ALA A 5 -19.88 0.58 4.83
C ALA A 5 -20.10 0.96 3.36
N ILE A 6 -19.74 0.07 2.42
CA ILE A 6 -19.89 0.28 0.97
C ILE A 6 -21.37 0.22 0.55
N GLY A 7 -22.20 -0.58 1.22
CA GLY A 7 -23.66 -0.58 1.04
C GLY A 7 -24.16 -1.34 -0.21
N PHE A 8 -23.28 -2.03 -0.92
CA PHE A 8 -23.61 -2.97 -1.99
C PHE A 8 -22.66 -4.17 -1.97
N GLU A 9 -23.01 -5.23 -2.70
CA GLU A 9 -22.18 -6.43 -2.79
C GLU A 9 -20.87 -6.13 -3.53
N VAL A 10 -19.75 -6.42 -2.88
CA VAL A 10 -18.41 -6.21 -3.42
C VAL A 10 -17.49 -7.38 -3.09
N GLU A 11 -16.66 -7.72 -4.07
CA GLU A 11 -15.45 -8.48 -3.85
C GLU A 11 -14.33 -7.51 -3.44
N ILE A 12 -13.51 -7.90 -2.46
CA ILE A 12 -12.43 -7.06 -1.94
C ILE A 12 -11.13 -7.82 -2.10
N GLU A 13 -10.20 -7.22 -2.84
CA GLU A 13 -8.80 -7.63 -2.92
C GLU A 13 -7.94 -6.58 -2.21
N GLU A 14 -7.23 -7.00 -1.16
CA GLU A 14 -6.35 -6.12 -0.40
C GLU A 14 -4.88 -6.35 -0.77
N ARG A 15 -4.12 -5.24 -0.84
CA ARG A 15 -2.67 -5.24 -1.05
C ARG A 15 -2.03 -4.22 -0.12
N GLY A 16 -1.19 -4.69 0.80
CA GLY A 16 -0.33 -3.86 1.62
C GLY A 16 1.04 -3.66 0.99
N ALA A 17 1.62 -2.46 1.15
CA ALA A 17 2.92 -2.13 0.58
C ALA A 17 4.10 -3.01 1.03
N LEU A 18 3.92 -3.73 2.14
CA LEU A 18 4.93 -4.61 2.75
C LEU A 18 4.56 -6.10 2.67
N ASP A 19 3.43 -6.44 2.05
CA ASP A 19 2.88 -7.80 2.04
C ASP A 19 3.78 -8.83 1.34
N ASP A 20 4.60 -8.35 0.40
CA ASP A 20 5.49 -9.18 -0.41
C ASP A 20 6.92 -9.27 0.15
N LEU A 21 7.16 -8.76 1.37
CA LEU A 21 8.49 -8.70 1.95
C LEU A 21 8.68 -9.62 3.14
N THR A 22 9.87 -10.23 3.15
CA THR A 22 10.46 -10.87 4.32
C THR A 22 11.04 -9.83 5.29
N TRP A 23 11.36 -10.31 6.50
CA TRP A 23 12.03 -9.49 7.49
C TRP A 23 13.42 -9.03 7.05
N GLU A 24 14.11 -9.84 6.26
CA GLU A 24 15.43 -9.51 5.74
C GLU A 24 15.34 -8.40 4.69
N GLU A 25 14.39 -8.50 3.76
CA GLU A 25 14.18 -7.50 2.69
C GLU A 25 13.69 -6.16 3.24
N VAL A 26 12.89 -6.16 4.31
CA VAL A 26 12.37 -4.91 4.87
C VAL A 26 13.45 -4.07 5.56
N LYS A 27 14.59 -4.67 5.94
CA LYS A 27 15.74 -3.93 6.50
C LYS A 27 16.31 -2.92 5.53
N ASP A 28 16.22 -3.19 4.23
CA ASP A 28 16.68 -2.27 3.18
C ASP A 28 15.80 -1.02 3.06
N LEU A 29 14.64 -1.00 3.74
CA LEU A 29 13.72 0.14 3.75
C LEU A 29 13.90 1.04 5.00
N TYR A 30 14.83 0.70 5.89
CA TYR A 30 15.03 1.45 7.13
C TYR A 30 15.43 2.91 6.86
N PRO A 31 14.96 3.85 7.70
CA PRO A 31 15.28 5.26 7.54
C PRO A 31 16.76 5.53 7.81
N GLY A 32 17.34 6.41 6.98
CA GLY A 32 18.61 7.07 7.25
C GLY A 32 18.44 8.32 8.13
N PRO A 33 19.54 9.05 8.40
CA PRO A 33 19.53 10.19 9.32
C PRO A 33 18.55 11.31 8.97
N ASP A 34 18.33 11.57 7.68
CA ASP A 34 17.52 12.68 7.19
C ASP A 34 16.14 12.23 6.67
N ASP A 35 15.78 10.96 6.88
CA ASP A 35 14.52 10.41 6.39
C ASP A 35 13.35 10.73 7.31
N TYR A 36 12.20 11.00 6.70
CA TYR A 36 10.94 10.97 7.41
C TYR A 36 10.59 9.51 7.79
N ILE A 37 10.46 9.27 9.09
CA ILE A 37 10.27 7.94 9.65
C ILE A 37 8.78 7.61 9.70
N LEU A 38 8.40 6.51 9.05
CA LEU A 38 7.09 5.88 9.24
C LEU A 38 7.22 4.66 10.15
N VAL A 39 6.36 4.59 11.15
CA VAL A 39 6.15 3.39 11.96
C VAL A 39 4.95 2.64 11.40
N THR A 40 5.12 1.37 11.08
CA THR A 40 4.08 0.53 10.47
C THR A 40 4.22 -0.92 10.92
N ARG A 41 3.30 -1.79 10.48
CA ARG A 41 3.33 -3.22 10.80
C ARG A 41 3.37 -4.07 9.54
N MET A 42 4.12 -5.15 9.62
CA MET A 42 4.10 -6.23 8.63
C MET A 42 2.85 -7.10 8.82
N ARG A 43 2.60 -8.00 7.86
CA ARG A 43 1.46 -8.93 7.87
C ARG A 43 1.42 -9.84 9.10
N ASP A 44 2.58 -10.19 9.65
CA ASP A 44 2.72 -10.97 10.88
C ASP A 44 2.51 -10.13 12.17
N GLY A 45 2.21 -8.84 12.02
CA GLY A 45 2.00 -7.90 13.11
C GLY A 45 3.27 -7.24 13.65
N LYS A 46 4.45 -7.59 13.13
CA LYS A 46 5.72 -7.01 13.59
C LYS A 46 5.78 -5.52 13.27
N GLU A 47 6.07 -4.72 14.30
CA GLU A 47 6.29 -3.28 14.13
C GLU A 47 7.68 -3.00 13.55
N ILE A 48 7.72 -2.12 12.56
CA ILE A 48 8.93 -1.74 11.83
C ILE A 48 8.97 -0.23 11.61
N LYS A 49 10.17 0.26 11.29
CA LYS A 49 10.40 1.64 10.85
C LYS A 49 10.89 1.63 9.41
N ILE A 50 10.31 2.48 8.57
CA ILE A 50 10.73 2.64 7.16
C ILE A 50 10.86 4.12 6.82
N ALA A 51 11.66 4.44 5.80
CA ALA A 51 11.65 5.78 5.21
C ALA A 51 10.41 5.96 4.32
N GLU A 52 9.71 7.08 4.46
CA GLU A 52 8.52 7.39 3.65
C GLU A 52 8.75 7.31 2.15
N ARG A 53 9.92 7.73 1.64
CA ARG A 53 10.25 7.64 0.21
C ARG A 53 10.04 6.23 -0.38
N HIS A 54 10.20 5.17 0.43
CA HIS A 54 10.00 3.79 -0.03
C HIS A 54 8.52 3.40 -0.10
N ILE A 55 7.65 4.04 0.69
CA ILE A 55 6.23 3.69 0.71
C ILE A 55 5.54 4.12 -0.58
N VAL A 56 5.92 5.27 -1.13
CA VAL A 56 5.33 5.84 -2.35
C VAL A 56 5.50 4.90 -3.54
N GLU A 57 6.73 4.42 -3.76
CA GLU A 57 7.02 3.50 -4.86
C GLU A 57 6.32 2.15 -4.67
N ARG A 58 6.21 1.68 -3.42
CA ARG A 58 5.51 0.44 -3.11
C ARG A 58 4.00 0.55 -3.30
N MET A 59 3.40 1.69 -2.96
CA MET A 59 1.98 1.93 -3.24
C MET A 59 1.70 1.94 -4.74
N LYS A 60 2.58 2.52 -5.57
CA LYS A 60 2.45 2.45 -7.03
C LYS A 60 2.48 1.00 -7.53
N LYS A 61 3.34 0.16 -6.96
CA LYS A 61 3.36 -1.29 -7.24
C LYS A 61 2.04 -1.95 -6.85
N CYS A 62 1.50 -1.68 -5.66
CA CYS A 62 0.21 -2.22 -5.24
C CYS A 62 -0.93 -1.84 -6.18
N ILE A 63 -0.98 -0.57 -6.62
CA ILE A 63 -1.96 -0.10 -7.61
C ILE A 63 -1.79 -0.85 -8.93
N ALA A 64 -0.57 -0.94 -9.45
CA ALA A 64 -0.29 -1.64 -10.70
C ALA A 64 -0.61 -3.14 -10.63
N ASP A 65 -0.49 -3.77 -9.46
CA ASP A 65 -0.87 -5.17 -9.26
C ASP A 65 -2.39 -5.34 -9.20
N LEU A 66 -3.11 -4.43 -8.52
CA LEU A 66 -4.58 -4.42 -8.51
C LEU A 66 -5.17 -4.15 -9.90
N GLU A 67 -4.53 -3.29 -10.70
CA GLU A 67 -4.93 -3.02 -12.08
C GLU A 67 -4.88 -4.27 -12.97
N LYS A 68 -4.03 -5.26 -12.64
CA LYS A 68 -3.98 -6.54 -13.37
C LYS A 68 -5.13 -7.48 -13.00
N SER A 69 -5.79 -7.25 -11.86
CA SER A 69 -6.89 -8.07 -11.35
C SER A 69 -8.27 -7.60 -11.84
N ASP A 70 -8.34 -6.67 -12.81
CA ASP A 70 -9.57 -6.08 -13.37
C ASP A 70 -10.55 -5.55 -12.31
N VAL A 71 -10.05 -4.70 -11.41
CA VAL A 71 -10.86 -4.07 -10.36
C VAL A 71 -11.65 -2.86 -10.87
N ASP A 72 -12.90 -2.70 -10.43
CA ASP A 72 -13.73 -1.53 -10.78
C ASP A 72 -13.21 -0.23 -10.15
N PHE A 73 -12.73 -0.30 -8.91
CA PHE A 73 -12.23 0.85 -8.15
C PHE A 73 -11.08 0.44 -7.23
N ILE A 74 -10.14 1.37 -7.03
CA ILE A 74 -9.06 1.24 -6.06
C ILE A 74 -9.26 2.30 -4.98
N ILE A 75 -9.29 1.88 -3.72
CA ILE A 75 -9.41 2.76 -2.56
C ILE A 75 -8.08 2.72 -1.80
N LEU A 76 -7.45 3.88 -1.61
CA LEU A 76 -6.26 3.98 -0.78
C LEU A 76 -6.67 4.22 0.68
N LEU A 77 -6.35 3.25 1.54
CA LEU A 77 -6.55 3.33 2.97
C LEU A 77 -5.19 3.53 3.65
N CYS A 78 -4.79 4.78 3.85
CA CYS A 78 -3.58 5.14 4.61
C CYS A 78 -3.90 6.28 5.58
N THR A 79 -3.10 6.38 6.64
CA THR A 79 -3.17 7.47 7.62
C THR A 79 -2.31 8.68 7.24
N GLY A 80 -1.51 8.59 6.17
CA GLY A 80 -0.65 9.67 5.68
C GLY A 80 -1.26 10.48 4.54
N GLU A 81 -0.71 11.68 4.32
CA GLU A 81 -0.99 12.43 3.09
C GLU A 81 -0.33 11.75 1.90
N PHE A 82 -1.06 11.63 0.80
CA PHE A 82 -0.54 11.01 -0.41
C PHE A 82 0.09 12.07 -1.31
N PRO A 83 1.31 11.83 -1.83
CA PRO A 83 1.91 12.72 -2.80
C PRO A 83 1.14 12.69 -4.13
N LYS A 84 1.23 13.78 -4.88
CA LYS A 84 0.47 13.97 -6.14
C LYS A 84 0.89 13.01 -7.25
N GLU A 85 2.03 12.33 -7.12
CA GLU A 85 2.54 11.41 -8.14
C GLU A 85 1.89 10.02 -8.08
N ILE A 86 0.94 9.77 -7.17
CA ILE A 86 0.17 8.53 -7.12
C ILE A 86 -1.01 8.65 -8.09
N THR A 87 -1.03 7.78 -9.10
CA THR A 87 -2.05 7.75 -10.15
C THR A 87 -2.44 6.31 -10.45
N SER A 88 -3.68 6.08 -10.89
CA SER A 88 -4.14 4.81 -11.45
C SER A 88 -4.58 4.96 -12.90
N LYS A 89 -4.65 3.85 -13.62
CA LYS A 89 -5.18 3.72 -14.96
C LYS A 89 -6.56 3.09 -14.89
N LYS A 90 -7.47 3.58 -15.71
CA LYS A 90 -8.78 2.95 -15.89
C LYS A 90 -8.59 1.66 -16.68
N SER A 91 -9.10 0.54 -16.17
CA SER A 91 -9.25 -0.68 -16.98
C SER A 91 -10.24 -0.37 -18.11
N THR A 92 -9.79 -0.53 -19.36
CA THR A 92 -10.66 -0.50 -20.54
C THR A 92 -10.89 -1.93 -20.98
N SER A 93 -11.86 -2.58 -20.34
CA SER A 93 -12.44 -3.84 -20.81
C SER A 93 -13.31 -3.61 -22.04
#